data_AF-A0A7S3UDK6-F1
#
_entry.id   AF-A0A7S3UDK6-F1
#
_cell.length_a   1.000
_cell.length_b   1.000
_cell.length_c   1.000
_cell.angle_alpha   90.00
_cell.angle_beta   90.00
_cell.angle_gamma   90.00
#
_symmetry.space_group_name_H-M   'P 1'
#
loop_
_entity.id
_entity.type
_entity.pdbx_description
1 polymer ?
#
loop_
_entity_poly.entity_id
_entity_poly.type
_entity_poly.pdbx_seq_one_letter_code
_entity_poly.pdbx_strand_id
1 'polypeptide(L)'
;RGTCRRARRPSPPPSPSHVFVLRHGHRHARHPRGRHGSNHVDGTRTERTNDCQIRRGATRHTGNDGDGNDVDDVKHGTIDPPACVCAKVHVDLRAKFHEWTVRFGKAYDTAEEWEERLLVFASNAAYVREYNAKHTSHWLGLNGLADLTVDEFKAKYLGLDAKPRQGMLRNSNAAFRYENVDLQKLPDQVDWRKKGAVTHVKNQGMCGSCWSFSTTGSVEGINAIYTGELVALSEQELIDCDTTRDHGCHGGLMDYAFDFIIQNGGITTEADYPYTMSQGVCRNARSVVTIDGYEDVPSNDESALQKAAAHQPISVAIEADKRAFQLYSGGVFDNEDCGTALDHGVLIVGYGTTSPSESANKGSAEYWIVKNSWGSLWGEEGYVRLARNTGSPEGMCGIAMMPSYPTKDEPNPPPGPPLPPPSPPGPGPSPGPPTPPGPGPVQCANGQQCAPHSTCCCLVNFSGTCFVYGCCPYPQATCCDDHIHCCPTAHPICDTKAGKCKASSAPDALTVPIGVKSPAKRSFSRSDPMLLTEKKLNED
;
A
#
# COMPACT_ATOMS: atom_id res chain seq x y z
N ARG A 1 -5.08 30.78 63.73
CA ARG A 1 -4.23 29.58 63.87
C ARG A 1 -4.20 28.89 62.51
N GLY A 2 -3.06 28.30 62.09
CA GLY A 2 -2.98 27.41 60.92
C GLY A 2 -2.38 28.02 59.65
N THR A 3 -1.13 27.64 59.32
CA THR A 3 -0.46 27.87 58.03
C THR A 3 0.56 26.76 57.75
N CYS A 4 0.52 26.18 56.53
CA CYS A 4 1.53 25.27 55.94
C CYS A 4 1.72 23.90 56.66
N ARG A 5 2.11 22.79 56.01
CA ARG A 5 3.11 22.60 54.93
C ARG A 5 2.80 21.43 53.96
N ARG A 6 3.64 21.35 52.91
CA ARG A 6 3.74 20.31 51.85
C ARG A 6 3.70 18.86 52.33
N ALA A 7 3.17 17.97 51.48
CA ALA A 7 3.52 16.55 51.42
C ALA A 7 4.55 16.25 50.29
N ARG A 8 5.22 15.09 50.35
CA ARG A 8 6.09 14.54 49.29
C ARG A 8 5.76 13.06 49.04
N ARG A 9 6.15 12.53 47.87
CA ARG A 9 5.95 11.12 47.47
C ARG A 9 6.68 10.13 48.40
N PRO A 10 6.14 8.91 48.61
CA PRO A 10 6.91 7.73 48.94
C PRO A 10 7.50 7.05 47.68
N SER A 11 8.49 6.17 47.89
CA SER A 11 9.10 5.29 46.88
C SER A 11 9.01 3.82 47.32
N PRO A 12 9.03 2.82 46.41
CA PRO A 12 8.94 1.40 46.76
C PRO A 12 10.23 0.82 47.40
N PRO A 13 10.15 -0.34 48.09
CA PRO A 13 11.28 -0.97 48.79
C PRO A 13 12.17 -1.86 47.88
N PRO A 14 13.39 -2.25 48.34
CA PRO A 14 14.37 -3.01 47.56
C PRO A 14 14.29 -4.55 47.72
N SER A 15 14.90 -5.26 46.77
CA SER A 15 15.03 -6.74 46.73
C SER A 15 16.16 -7.30 47.63
N PRO A 16 16.10 -8.57 48.07
CA PRO A 16 17.11 -9.22 48.92
C PRO A 16 18.23 -9.94 48.15
N SER A 17 19.29 -10.36 48.87
CA SER A 17 20.53 -10.99 48.35
C SER A 17 21.00 -12.19 49.19
N HIS A 18 21.99 -12.95 48.66
CA HIS A 18 22.69 -14.13 49.22
C HIS A 18 21.90 -15.46 49.12
N VAL A 19 22.49 -16.56 48.65
CA VAL A 19 23.36 -17.57 49.35
C VAL A 19 23.81 -18.62 48.30
N PHE A 20 24.98 -19.31 48.29
CA PHE A 20 26.31 -19.19 48.95
C PHE A 20 27.29 -20.27 48.32
N VAL A 21 28.46 -20.54 48.93
CA VAL A 21 29.39 -21.71 48.72
C VAL A 21 30.44 -21.67 47.59
N LEU A 22 31.68 -22.05 47.96
CA LEU A 22 32.87 -22.37 47.14
C LEU A 22 33.37 -23.81 47.43
N ARG A 23 34.01 -24.49 46.47
CA ARG A 23 35.08 -25.49 46.75
C ARG A 23 35.97 -25.83 45.54
N HIS A 24 37.19 -26.33 45.81
CA HIS A 24 38.28 -26.55 44.84
C HIS A 24 38.34 -27.95 44.22
N GLY A 25 39.03 -28.07 43.07
CA GLY A 25 39.61 -29.32 42.55
C GLY A 25 40.69 -29.09 41.49
N HIS A 26 41.93 -29.56 41.71
CA HIS A 26 43.06 -29.46 40.76
C HIS A 26 43.16 -30.66 39.80
N ARG A 27 43.76 -30.46 38.60
CA ARG A 27 44.87 -31.31 38.08
C ARG A 27 45.65 -30.68 36.90
N HIS A 28 46.77 -31.31 36.54
CA HIS A 28 47.92 -30.69 35.88
C HIS A 28 47.92 -30.65 34.34
N ALA A 29 48.26 -29.47 33.82
CA ALA A 29 49.28 -29.14 32.80
C ALA A 29 49.88 -30.22 31.87
N ARG A 30 50.08 -29.81 30.60
CA ARG A 30 51.39 -29.88 29.90
C ARG A 30 51.49 -28.85 28.76
N HIS A 31 52.71 -28.37 28.51
CA HIS A 31 53.10 -27.52 27.36
C HIS A 31 53.78 -28.41 26.29
N PRO A 32 53.86 -27.95 25.02
CA PRO A 32 55.09 -27.31 24.57
C PRO A 32 54.84 -26.00 23.78
N ARG A 33 55.88 -25.47 23.11
CA ARG A 33 55.97 -24.12 22.56
C ARG A 33 55.81 -24.09 21.03
N GLY A 34 55.18 -23.05 20.52
CA GLY A 34 55.38 -22.50 19.17
C GLY A 34 55.61 -20.98 19.28
N ARG A 35 56.39 -20.37 18.38
CA ARG A 35 56.80 -18.96 18.50
C ARG A 35 56.93 -18.30 17.11
N HIS A 36 56.74 -16.99 17.08
CA HIS A 36 56.75 -16.10 15.90
C HIS A 36 55.51 -16.23 14.99
N GLY A 37 54.96 -15.15 14.45
CA GLY A 37 55.32 -13.73 14.65
C GLY A 37 54.21 -12.77 14.21
N SER A 38 54.20 -11.57 14.77
CA SER A 38 53.16 -10.57 14.52
C SER A 38 53.24 -9.98 13.11
N ASN A 39 52.08 -9.70 12.51
CA ASN A 39 51.85 -8.46 11.78
C ASN A 39 50.41 -8.02 12.06
N HIS A 40 50.25 -6.76 12.45
CA HIS A 40 48.97 -6.16 12.84
C HIS A 40 48.76 -4.95 11.92
N VAL A 41 47.65 -4.92 11.19
CA VAL A 41 47.23 -3.77 10.38
C VAL A 41 45.74 -3.58 10.63
N ASP A 42 45.37 -2.47 11.26
CA ASP A 42 43.97 -2.12 11.48
C ASP A 42 43.27 -1.78 10.17
N GLY A 43 42.06 -2.32 10.01
CA GLY A 43 41.24 -2.21 8.80
C GLY A 43 40.00 -1.33 8.99
N THR A 44 40.12 -0.17 9.64
CA THR A 44 39.01 0.76 9.89
C THR A 44 38.54 1.46 8.60
N ARG A 45 37.71 0.77 7.81
CA ARG A 45 37.06 1.32 6.62
C ARG A 45 35.89 2.22 7.01
N THR A 46 36.17 3.52 7.13
CA THR A 46 35.16 4.55 7.40
C THR A 46 34.13 4.71 6.28
N GLU A 47 32.96 5.20 6.66
CA GLU A 47 31.83 5.50 5.79
C GLU A 47 32.18 6.60 4.78
N ARG A 48 31.52 6.60 3.62
CA ARG A 48 31.56 7.72 2.67
C ARG A 48 30.18 8.35 2.52
N THR A 49 29.89 9.27 3.43
CA THR A 49 28.87 10.31 3.22
C THR A 49 29.40 11.31 2.18
N ASN A 50 28.65 11.51 1.11
CA ASN A 50 28.98 12.50 0.08
C ASN A 50 28.47 13.89 0.50
N ASP A 51 29.22 14.59 1.36
CA ASP A 51 28.94 16.00 1.68
C ASP A 51 29.57 16.95 0.64
N CYS A 52 28.80 17.95 0.19
CA CYS A 52 29.11 18.78 -0.97
C CYS A 52 29.68 20.16 -0.56
N GLN A 53 30.89 20.18 -0.03
CA GLN A 53 31.48 21.41 0.52
C GLN A 53 32.18 22.29 -0.54
N ILE A 54 31.58 23.46 -0.77
CA ILE A 54 32.13 24.54 -1.61
C ILE A 54 33.41 25.10 -0.99
N ARG A 55 34.55 24.93 -1.66
CA ARG A 55 35.81 25.62 -1.31
C ARG A 55 35.99 26.89 -2.14
N ARG A 56 35.96 28.06 -1.48
CA ARG A 56 36.44 29.33 -2.05
C ARG A 56 37.96 29.28 -2.19
N GLY A 57 38.48 29.73 -3.33
CA GLY A 57 39.92 29.83 -3.56
C GLY A 57 40.56 31.00 -2.80
N ALA A 58 41.83 30.83 -2.42
CA ALA A 58 42.70 31.89 -1.93
C ALA A 58 44.04 31.79 -2.67
N THR A 59 44.40 32.82 -3.43
CA THR A 59 45.64 32.89 -4.19
C THR A 59 46.85 33.22 -3.30
N ARG A 60 48.04 32.79 -3.72
CA ARG A 60 49.32 33.29 -3.19
C ARG A 60 50.33 33.45 -4.33
N HIS A 61 50.96 34.61 -4.41
CA HIS A 61 51.95 34.93 -5.44
C HIS A 61 53.36 34.48 -5.05
N THR A 62 54.02 33.81 -5.98
CA THR A 62 55.46 33.86 -6.29
C THR A 62 55.60 33.47 -7.76
N GLY A 63 56.25 34.20 -8.69
CA GLY A 63 57.02 35.44 -8.54
C GLY A 63 58.48 35.22 -8.93
N ASN A 64 58.79 35.28 -10.22
CA ASN A 64 60.13 35.48 -10.76
C ASN A 64 60.04 35.92 -12.24
N ASP A 65 60.91 36.82 -12.68
CA ASP A 65 60.85 37.47 -14.00
C ASP A 65 61.84 36.87 -15.03
N GLY A 66 61.66 37.18 -16.32
CA GLY A 66 62.63 36.84 -17.37
C GLY A 66 62.11 36.97 -18.81
N ASP A 67 62.37 38.11 -19.46
CA ASP A 67 62.29 38.27 -20.93
C ASP A 67 63.42 37.48 -21.63
N GLY A 68 63.31 37.05 -22.89
CA GLY A 68 62.21 37.20 -23.86
C GLY A 68 62.57 36.58 -25.22
N ASN A 69 61.66 36.71 -26.21
CA ASN A 69 61.65 36.02 -27.52
C ASN A 69 61.43 34.49 -27.42
N ASP A 70 60.79 33.81 -28.37
CA ASP A 70 60.51 34.16 -29.77
C ASP A 70 59.05 33.83 -30.22
N VAL A 71 58.76 34.06 -31.50
CA VAL A 71 57.42 34.00 -32.13
C VAL A 71 56.87 32.57 -32.33
N ASP A 72 55.57 32.35 -32.04
CA ASP A 72 54.67 31.60 -32.94
C ASP A 72 53.16 31.74 -32.61
N ASP A 73 52.31 31.36 -33.56
CA ASP A 73 50.86 31.58 -33.62
C ASP A 73 50.02 30.64 -32.71
N VAL A 74 48.89 31.12 -32.17
CA VAL A 74 47.54 30.52 -32.38
C VAL A 74 46.42 31.26 -31.61
N LYS A 75 45.35 31.49 -32.34
CA LYS A 75 44.05 32.15 -32.03
C LYS A 75 43.45 31.87 -30.65
N HIS A 76 42.80 32.90 -30.09
CA HIS A 76 41.91 32.78 -28.92
C HIS A 76 40.78 31.75 -29.14
N GLY A 77 40.67 30.78 -28.22
CA GLY A 77 39.43 30.04 -27.96
C GLY A 77 38.82 30.52 -26.64
N THR A 78 37.58 31.01 -26.67
CA THR A 78 36.83 31.33 -25.46
C THR A 78 36.42 30.04 -24.75
N ILE A 79 36.85 29.87 -23.50
CA ILE A 79 36.41 28.74 -22.67
C ILE A 79 35.06 29.11 -22.05
N ASP A 80 33.98 28.53 -22.57
CA ASP A 80 32.67 28.61 -21.91
C ASP A 80 32.72 27.91 -20.54
N PRO A 81 32.12 28.50 -19.48
CA PRO A 81 32.03 27.84 -18.19
C PRO A 81 31.12 26.61 -18.27
N PRO A 82 31.36 25.55 -17.47
CA PRO A 82 30.62 24.30 -17.56
C PRO A 82 29.13 24.50 -17.25
N ALA A 83 28.28 24.26 -18.26
CA ALA A 83 26.83 24.37 -18.14
C ALA A 83 26.26 23.37 -17.11
N CYS A 84 25.21 23.79 -16.40
CA CYS A 84 24.67 23.05 -15.25
C CYS A 84 24.08 21.68 -15.62
N VAL A 85 24.70 20.60 -15.14
CA VAL A 85 24.28 19.21 -15.41
C VAL A 85 23.03 18.80 -14.60
N CYS A 86 22.73 19.48 -13.49
CA CYS A 86 21.63 19.12 -12.58
C CYS A 86 20.23 19.15 -13.23
N ALA A 87 20.04 19.96 -14.28
CA ALA A 87 18.73 20.16 -14.90
C ALA A 87 18.14 18.89 -15.55
N LYS A 88 18.97 17.98 -16.11
CA LYS A 88 18.45 16.81 -16.84
C LYS A 88 17.84 15.74 -15.93
N VAL A 89 18.35 15.56 -14.71
CA VAL A 89 17.91 14.50 -13.80
C VAL A 89 16.54 14.81 -13.19
N HIS A 90 16.25 16.07 -12.89
CA HIS A 90 14.95 16.48 -12.34
C HIS A 90 13.79 16.38 -13.33
N VAL A 91 14.05 16.47 -14.64
CA VAL A 91 12.99 16.40 -15.68
C VAL A 91 12.46 14.97 -15.83
N ASP A 92 13.34 13.96 -15.85
CA ASP A 92 12.93 12.54 -15.92
C ASP A 92 12.08 12.14 -14.72
N LEU A 93 12.54 12.44 -13.50
CA LEU A 93 11.83 12.09 -12.26
C LEU A 93 10.43 12.72 -12.17
N ARG A 94 10.27 13.97 -12.62
CA ARG A 94 8.94 14.64 -12.70
C ARG A 94 8.03 13.98 -13.74
N ALA A 95 8.57 13.53 -14.87
CA ALA A 95 7.81 12.82 -15.89
C ALA A 95 7.39 11.41 -15.41
N LYS A 96 8.32 10.63 -14.84
CA LYS A 96 8.05 9.31 -14.26
C LYS A 96 7.03 9.40 -13.11
N PHE A 97 7.09 10.43 -12.27
CA PHE A 97 6.04 10.69 -11.25
C PHE A 97 4.69 11.06 -11.87
N HIS A 98 4.65 11.92 -12.90
CA HIS A 98 3.40 12.26 -13.56
C HIS A 98 2.73 11.04 -14.23
N GLU A 99 3.49 10.22 -14.95
CA GLU A 99 2.99 8.95 -15.51
C GLU A 99 2.44 8.04 -14.41
N TRP A 100 3.16 7.92 -13.29
CA TRP A 100 2.69 7.19 -12.11
C TRP A 100 1.39 7.77 -11.55
N THR A 101 1.25 9.09 -11.40
CA THR A 101 -0.02 9.70 -10.92
C THR A 101 -1.19 9.37 -11.85
N VAL A 102 -0.99 9.37 -13.17
CA VAL A 102 -2.01 8.97 -14.15
C VAL A 102 -2.34 7.48 -14.05
N ARG A 103 -1.33 6.60 -13.89
CA ARG A 103 -1.51 5.15 -13.76
C ARG A 103 -2.32 4.76 -12.51
N PHE A 104 -2.07 5.42 -11.38
CA PHE A 104 -2.70 5.11 -10.09
C PHE A 104 -3.87 6.05 -9.73
N GLY A 105 -4.32 6.89 -10.67
CA GLY A 105 -5.49 7.77 -10.49
C GLY A 105 -5.33 8.86 -9.43
N LYS A 106 -4.09 9.27 -9.15
CA LYS A 106 -3.75 10.21 -8.09
C LYS A 106 -4.02 11.66 -8.51
N ALA A 107 -4.56 12.43 -7.58
CA ALA A 107 -4.70 13.88 -7.66
C ALA A 107 -4.32 14.47 -6.29
N TYR A 108 -3.86 15.72 -6.30
CA TYR A 108 -3.40 16.47 -5.13
C TYR A 108 -4.00 17.88 -5.20
N ASP A 109 -4.35 18.47 -4.07
CA ASP A 109 -5.15 19.71 -4.04
C ASP A 109 -4.32 20.97 -4.35
N THR A 110 -2.99 20.87 -4.21
CA THR A 110 -2.05 22.00 -4.35
C THR A 110 -0.78 21.60 -5.11
N ALA A 111 -0.09 22.59 -5.69
CA ALA A 111 1.20 22.36 -6.34
C ALA A 111 2.30 22.05 -5.31
N GLU A 112 2.15 22.59 -4.10
CA GLU A 112 2.98 22.37 -2.94
C GLU A 112 2.89 20.90 -2.47
N GLU A 113 1.68 20.34 -2.34
CA GLU A 113 1.49 18.91 -2.08
C GLU A 113 2.07 18.05 -3.22
N TRP A 114 1.83 18.42 -4.49
CA TRP A 114 2.38 17.68 -5.63
C TRP A 114 3.92 17.58 -5.56
N GLU A 115 4.61 18.65 -5.15
CA GLU A 115 6.07 18.65 -4.97
C GLU A 115 6.53 17.83 -3.76
N GLU A 116 5.80 17.88 -2.63
CA GLU A 116 6.07 17.02 -1.47
C GLU A 116 5.93 15.53 -1.86
N ARG A 117 4.85 15.17 -2.55
CA ARG A 117 4.56 13.81 -3.03
C ARG A 117 5.61 13.34 -4.04
N LEU A 118 6.11 14.21 -4.91
CA LEU A 118 7.25 13.94 -5.79
C LEU A 118 8.52 13.59 -5.01
N LEU A 119 8.84 14.32 -3.93
CA LEU A 119 10.03 14.06 -3.12
C LEU A 119 9.93 12.74 -2.35
N VAL A 120 8.74 12.41 -1.85
CA VAL A 120 8.45 11.11 -1.21
C VAL A 120 8.57 9.96 -2.23
N PHE A 121 7.98 10.13 -3.41
CA PHE A 121 8.10 9.19 -4.53
C PHE A 121 9.56 8.97 -4.95
N ALA A 122 10.36 10.03 -5.04
CA ALA A 122 11.79 9.95 -5.33
C ALA A 122 12.57 9.15 -4.29
N SER A 123 12.27 9.36 -3.00
CA SER A 123 12.84 8.59 -1.89
C SER A 123 12.46 7.11 -1.97
N ASN A 124 11.19 6.81 -2.29
CA ASN A 124 10.71 5.45 -2.46
C ASN A 124 11.33 4.77 -3.70
N ALA A 125 11.52 5.49 -4.81
CA ALA A 125 12.20 4.99 -6.01
C ALA A 125 13.68 4.65 -5.76
N ALA A 126 14.39 5.49 -5.01
CA ALA A 126 15.76 5.20 -4.59
C ALA A 126 15.84 3.91 -3.74
N TYR A 127 14.93 3.78 -2.76
CA TYR A 127 14.84 2.59 -1.90
C TYR A 127 14.49 1.32 -2.68
N VAL A 128 13.49 1.35 -3.56
CA VAL A 128 13.12 0.22 -4.44
C VAL A 128 14.33 -0.28 -5.23
N ARG A 129 15.08 0.63 -5.87
CA ARG A 129 16.29 0.29 -6.63
C ARG A 129 17.38 -0.34 -5.76
N GLU A 130 17.65 0.23 -4.58
CA GLU A 130 18.68 -0.28 -3.66
C GLU A 130 18.29 -1.58 -2.95
N TYR A 131 16.99 -1.86 -2.82
CA TYR A 131 16.46 -3.08 -2.25
C TYR A 131 16.47 -4.23 -3.27
N ASN A 132 15.99 -3.97 -4.48
CA ASN A 132 15.96 -4.96 -5.57
C ASN A 132 17.36 -5.34 -6.06
N ALA A 133 18.38 -4.51 -5.79
CA ALA A 133 19.79 -4.85 -6.00
C ALA A 133 20.39 -5.83 -4.95
N LYS A 134 19.65 -6.18 -3.89
CA LYS A 134 20.10 -7.02 -2.77
C LYS A 134 19.26 -8.27 -2.57
N HIS A 135 17.96 -8.23 -2.87
CA HIS A 135 17.02 -9.32 -2.63
C HIS A 135 16.61 -10.03 -3.92
N THR A 136 16.41 -11.36 -3.86
CA THR A 136 16.06 -12.19 -5.03
C THR A 136 14.72 -12.93 -4.90
N SER A 137 14.24 -13.17 -3.67
CA SER A 137 12.98 -13.88 -3.36
C SER A 137 11.74 -13.12 -3.84
N HIS A 138 11.73 -11.82 -3.59
CA HIS A 138 10.70 -10.86 -4.00
C HIS A 138 11.35 -9.57 -4.51
N TRP A 139 10.53 -8.73 -5.14
CA TRP A 139 10.91 -7.39 -5.56
C TRP A 139 9.88 -6.35 -5.11
N LEU A 140 10.37 -5.14 -4.90
CA LEU A 140 9.58 -3.96 -4.64
C LEU A 140 9.28 -3.22 -5.95
N GLY A 141 8.26 -2.36 -5.93
CA GLY A 141 7.87 -1.54 -7.07
C GLY A 141 7.21 -0.24 -6.64
N LEU A 142 7.10 0.69 -7.58
CA LEU A 142 6.39 1.95 -7.39
C LEU A 142 4.87 1.72 -7.54
N ASN A 143 4.30 1.01 -6.56
CA ASN A 143 2.88 0.70 -6.47
C ASN A 143 2.05 1.93 -6.04
N GLY A 144 0.74 1.76 -5.80
CA GLY A 144 -0.18 2.86 -5.48
C GLY A 144 0.07 3.60 -4.15
N LEU A 145 1.00 3.11 -3.31
CA LEU A 145 1.39 3.70 -2.02
C LEU A 145 2.76 4.42 -2.08
N ALA A 146 3.36 4.54 -3.28
CA ALA A 146 4.71 5.08 -3.45
C ALA A 146 4.84 6.59 -3.23
N ASP A 147 3.75 7.35 -3.13
CA ASP A 147 3.70 8.77 -2.74
C ASP A 147 3.53 9.00 -1.23
N LEU A 148 3.46 7.93 -0.44
CA LEU A 148 3.33 7.99 1.01
C LEU A 148 4.69 7.78 1.69
N THR A 149 4.96 8.60 2.71
CA THR A 149 5.99 8.27 3.68
C THR A 149 5.57 7.03 4.49
N VAL A 150 6.54 6.33 5.08
CA VAL A 150 6.26 5.16 5.91
C VAL A 150 5.31 5.54 7.06
N ASP A 151 5.55 6.66 7.74
CA ASP A 151 4.72 7.07 8.89
C ASP A 151 3.29 7.49 8.49
N GLU A 152 3.11 8.12 7.32
CA GLU A 152 1.76 8.36 6.78
C GLU A 152 1.03 7.07 6.39
N PHE A 153 1.75 6.12 5.79
CA PHE A 153 1.20 4.81 5.44
C PHE A 153 0.75 4.08 6.71
N LYS A 154 1.59 4.05 7.76
CA LYS A 154 1.24 3.50 9.07
C LYS A 154 -0.04 4.12 9.64
N ALA A 155 -0.11 5.45 9.64
CA ALA A 155 -1.21 6.20 10.24
C ALA A 155 -2.54 6.14 9.46
N LYS A 156 -2.56 5.59 8.24
CA LYS A 156 -3.73 5.61 7.33
C LYS A 156 -4.21 4.23 6.85
N TYR A 157 -3.32 3.24 6.76
CA TYR A 157 -3.62 1.93 6.14
C TYR A 157 -3.58 0.74 7.11
N LEU A 158 -2.97 0.92 8.28
CA LEU A 158 -2.94 -0.08 9.36
C LEU A 158 -4.09 0.17 10.34
N GLY A 159 -4.50 -0.84 11.11
CA GLY A 159 -5.76 -0.75 11.86
C GLY A 159 -6.16 -1.99 12.65
N LEU A 160 -5.22 -2.86 13.00
CA LEU A 160 -5.48 -3.95 13.94
C LEU A 160 -5.24 -3.46 15.37
N ASP A 161 -6.18 -3.70 16.29
CA ASP A 161 -5.86 -3.63 17.72
C ASP A 161 -5.60 -5.02 18.30
N ALA A 162 -4.31 -5.41 18.36
CA ALA A 162 -3.88 -6.67 18.96
C ALA A 162 -3.95 -6.68 20.50
N LYS A 163 -4.15 -5.53 21.17
CA LYS A 163 -4.11 -5.44 22.65
C LYS A 163 -5.21 -6.26 23.35
N PRO A 164 -6.48 -6.28 22.92
CA PRO A 164 -7.54 -6.97 23.64
C PRO A 164 -7.36 -8.49 23.69
N ARG A 165 -6.77 -9.10 22.65
CA ARG A 165 -6.49 -10.54 22.60
C ARG A 165 -5.51 -10.99 23.70
N GLN A 166 -4.62 -10.10 24.18
CA GLN A 166 -3.74 -10.41 25.33
C GLN A 166 -4.52 -10.58 26.64
N GLY A 167 -5.74 -10.02 26.75
CA GLY A 167 -6.66 -10.25 27.87
C GLY A 167 -7.66 -11.38 27.64
N MET A 168 -7.74 -11.91 26.41
CA MET A 168 -8.69 -12.97 26.05
C MET A 168 -8.13 -14.34 26.45
N LEU A 169 -8.62 -14.88 27.56
CA LEU A 169 -8.33 -16.26 27.95
C LEU A 169 -8.96 -17.22 26.94
N ARG A 170 -8.17 -17.77 26.01
CA ARG A 170 -8.59 -18.93 25.19
C ARG A 170 -9.12 -20.02 26.13
N ASN A 171 -10.32 -20.53 25.88
CA ASN A 171 -10.91 -21.61 26.66
C ASN A 171 -10.12 -22.90 26.38
N SER A 172 -9.06 -23.14 27.16
CA SER A 172 -8.05 -24.18 26.93
C SER A 172 -8.54 -25.63 27.02
N ASN A 173 -9.84 -25.83 27.24
CA ASN A 173 -10.52 -27.13 27.20
C ASN A 173 -11.23 -27.41 25.86
N ALA A 174 -11.33 -26.41 24.97
CA ALA A 174 -11.83 -26.60 23.61
C ALA A 174 -10.71 -27.20 22.74
N ALA A 175 -10.95 -28.39 22.18
CA ALA A 175 -10.02 -29.01 21.24
C ALA A 175 -10.15 -28.35 19.86
N PHE A 176 -9.02 -28.02 19.24
CA PHE A 176 -8.96 -27.46 17.88
C PHE A 176 -9.60 -28.43 16.86
N ARG A 177 -10.57 -27.94 16.06
CA ARG A 177 -11.40 -28.74 15.13
C ARG A 177 -10.57 -29.61 14.18
N TYR A 178 -9.40 -29.10 13.78
CA TYR A 178 -8.49 -29.79 12.86
C TYR A 178 -7.29 -30.48 13.53
N GLU A 179 -7.22 -30.60 14.86
CA GLU A 179 -6.06 -31.17 15.58
C GLU A 179 -5.60 -32.52 15.00
N ASN A 180 -6.55 -33.42 14.80
CA ASN A 180 -6.32 -34.79 14.32
C ASN A 180 -6.15 -34.90 12.78
N VAL A 181 -6.09 -33.78 12.05
CA VAL A 181 -5.84 -33.79 10.60
C VAL A 181 -4.38 -34.14 10.32
N ASP A 182 -4.17 -35.16 9.51
CA ASP A 182 -2.85 -35.61 9.07
C ASP A 182 -2.27 -34.67 8.02
N LEU A 183 -1.20 -33.96 8.38
CA LEU A 183 -0.45 -33.05 7.51
C LEU A 183 0.02 -33.72 6.22
N GLN A 184 0.40 -35.01 6.27
CA GLN A 184 0.89 -35.76 5.10
C GLN A 184 -0.21 -36.15 4.12
N LYS A 185 -1.48 -35.88 4.45
CA LYS A 185 -2.64 -36.08 3.58
C LYS A 185 -3.28 -34.77 3.09
N LEU A 186 -2.75 -33.61 3.50
CA LEU A 186 -3.17 -32.33 2.96
C LEU A 186 -2.67 -32.17 1.51
N PRO A 187 -3.38 -31.41 0.65
CA PRO A 187 -2.84 -31.07 -0.67
C PRO A 187 -1.58 -30.22 -0.54
N ASP A 188 -0.57 -30.44 -1.38
CA ASP A 188 0.67 -29.64 -1.41
C ASP A 188 0.42 -28.15 -1.68
N GLN A 189 -0.66 -27.85 -2.41
CA GLN A 189 -1.10 -26.50 -2.75
C GLN A 189 -2.62 -26.36 -2.62
N VAL A 190 -3.06 -25.26 -2.03
CA VAL A 190 -4.47 -24.88 -1.89
C VAL A 190 -4.63 -23.43 -2.33
N ASP A 191 -5.66 -23.15 -3.11
CA ASP A 191 -5.97 -21.80 -3.62
C ASP A 191 -7.49 -21.66 -3.73
N TRP A 192 -8.10 -21.01 -2.73
CA TRP A 192 -9.55 -20.87 -2.62
C TRP A 192 -10.16 -20.00 -3.72
N ARG A 193 -9.35 -19.15 -4.37
CA ARG A 193 -9.77 -18.36 -5.56
C ARG A 193 -10.16 -19.30 -6.70
N LYS A 194 -9.38 -20.35 -6.94
CA LYS A 194 -9.64 -21.39 -7.96
C LYS A 194 -10.85 -22.27 -7.64
N LYS A 195 -11.31 -22.26 -6.38
CA LYS A 195 -12.52 -22.96 -5.91
C LYS A 195 -13.76 -22.05 -5.86
N GLY A 196 -13.64 -20.77 -6.25
CA GLY A 196 -14.76 -19.82 -6.19
C GLY A 196 -15.14 -19.36 -4.77
N ALA A 197 -14.26 -19.53 -3.78
CA ALA A 197 -14.52 -19.18 -2.38
C ALA A 197 -13.76 -17.92 -1.92
N VAL A 198 -13.50 -16.98 -2.85
CA VAL A 198 -12.80 -15.71 -2.59
C VAL A 198 -13.35 -14.65 -3.53
N THR A 199 -13.86 -13.54 -2.98
CA THR A 199 -14.30 -12.38 -3.76
C THR A 199 -13.11 -11.61 -4.38
N HIS A 200 -13.40 -10.69 -5.29
CA HIS A 200 -12.42 -9.75 -5.84
C HIS A 200 -11.66 -8.96 -4.75
N VAL A 201 -10.48 -8.42 -5.09
CA VAL A 201 -9.72 -7.57 -4.16
C VAL A 201 -10.41 -6.20 -4.01
N LYS A 202 -10.82 -5.88 -2.79
CA LYS A 202 -11.40 -4.59 -2.38
C LYS A 202 -10.28 -3.61 -1.93
N ASN A 203 -10.64 -2.37 -1.62
CA ASN A 203 -9.68 -1.35 -1.16
C ASN A 203 -10.25 -0.57 0.05
N GLN A 204 -9.58 -0.67 1.20
CA GLN A 204 -9.96 0.00 2.45
C GLN A 204 -9.73 1.52 2.41
N GLY A 205 -8.89 2.02 1.48
CA GLY A 205 -8.51 3.43 1.44
C GLY A 205 -7.72 3.85 2.69
N MET A 206 -7.94 5.09 3.15
CA MET A 206 -7.25 5.67 4.31
C MET A 206 -8.08 5.50 5.61
N CYS A 207 -8.45 4.26 5.91
CA CYS A 207 -9.24 3.87 7.08
C CYS A 207 -8.63 2.59 7.67
N GLY A 208 -8.44 2.53 8.99
CA GLY A 208 -7.89 1.38 9.72
C GLY A 208 -8.90 0.24 9.89
N SER A 209 -9.53 -0.20 8.81
CA SER A 209 -10.63 -1.18 8.77
C SER A 209 -10.21 -2.58 8.32
N CYS A 210 -8.91 -2.86 8.26
CA CYS A 210 -8.36 -4.15 7.80
C CYS A 210 -8.87 -5.38 8.57
N TRP A 211 -9.21 -5.22 9.85
CA TRP A 211 -9.93 -6.21 10.65
C TRP A 211 -11.26 -6.63 9.98
N SER A 212 -12.07 -5.66 9.56
CA SER A 212 -13.35 -5.89 8.88
C SER A 212 -13.17 -6.59 7.53
N PHE A 213 -12.21 -6.15 6.70
CA PHE A 213 -11.86 -6.82 5.43
C PHE A 213 -11.32 -8.25 5.61
N SER A 214 -10.62 -8.54 6.72
CA SER A 214 -10.16 -9.88 7.06
C SER A 214 -11.33 -10.77 7.51
N THR A 215 -12.25 -10.24 8.33
CA THR A 215 -13.46 -10.95 8.79
C THR A 215 -14.43 -11.24 7.66
N THR A 216 -14.82 -10.23 6.86
CA THR A 216 -15.73 -10.44 5.73
C THR A 216 -15.17 -11.49 4.79
N GLY A 217 -13.89 -11.39 4.41
CA GLY A 217 -13.26 -12.30 3.46
C GLY A 217 -13.23 -13.77 3.89
N SER A 218 -13.21 -14.08 5.21
CA SER A 218 -13.31 -15.46 5.69
C SER A 218 -14.77 -15.92 5.83
N VAL A 219 -15.71 -15.02 6.15
CA VAL A 219 -17.16 -15.30 6.15
C VAL A 219 -17.69 -15.54 4.72
N GLU A 220 -17.29 -14.71 3.76
CA GLU A 220 -17.52 -14.89 2.31
C GLU A 220 -17.00 -16.28 1.86
N GLY A 221 -15.81 -16.65 2.33
CA GLY A 221 -15.16 -17.93 2.04
C GLY A 221 -15.88 -19.15 2.59
N ILE A 222 -16.17 -19.20 3.90
CA ILE A 222 -16.88 -20.34 4.50
C ILE A 222 -18.31 -20.44 3.98
N ASN A 223 -18.97 -19.31 3.69
CA ASN A 223 -20.29 -19.32 3.05
C ASN A 223 -20.26 -20.00 1.68
N ALA A 224 -19.32 -19.63 0.82
CA ALA A 224 -19.17 -20.24 -0.50
C ALA A 224 -18.84 -21.75 -0.41
N ILE A 225 -18.06 -22.17 0.60
CA ILE A 225 -17.71 -23.58 0.83
C ILE A 225 -18.92 -24.39 1.30
N TYR A 226 -19.75 -23.86 2.20
CA TYR A 226 -20.91 -24.55 2.75
C TYR A 226 -22.12 -24.54 1.78
N THR A 227 -22.43 -23.38 1.20
CA THR A 227 -23.65 -23.15 0.40
C THR A 227 -23.46 -23.35 -1.10
N GLY A 228 -22.22 -23.24 -1.60
CA GLY A 228 -21.93 -23.08 -3.02
C GLY A 228 -22.13 -21.66 -3.58
N GLU A 229 -22.56 -20.70 -2.77
CA GLU A 229 -22.82 -19.31 -3.17
C GLU A 229 -21.76 -18.34 -2.63
N LEU A 230 -21.02 -17.68 -3.54
CA LEU A 230 -20.11 -16.61 -3.18
C LEU A 230 -20.86 -15.27 -3.17
N VAL A 231 -21.21 -14.82 -1.96
CA VAL A 231 -21.81 -13.51 -1.71
C VAL A 231 -20.69 -12.51 -1.37
N ALA A 232 -20.77 -11.27 -1.85
CA ALA A 232 -19.88 -10.19 -1.40
C ALA A 232 -20.54 -9.46 -0.22
N LEU A 233 -19.84 -9.39 0.91
CA LEU A 233 -20.36 -8.91 2.19
C LEU A 233 -19.86 -7.51 2.53
N SER A 234 -20.62 -6.79 3.37
CA SER A 234 -20.31 -5.41 3.73
C SER A 234 -19.29 -5.31 4.86
N GLU A 235 -18.10 -4.79 4.55
CA GLU A 235 -17.18 -4.31 5.59
C GLU A 235 -17.71 -3.10 6.35
N GLN A 236 -18.60 -2.32 5.73
CA GLN A 236 -19.12 -1.08 6.28
C GLN A 236 -20.16 -1.32 7.39
N GLU A 237 -20.96 -2.38 7.31
CA GLU A 237 -21.87 -2.76 8.40
C GLU A 237 -21.08 -3.01 9.69
N LEU A 238 -19.97 -3.77 9.62
CA LEU A 238 -19.10 -4.00 10.78
C LEU A 238 -18.50 -2.70 11.33
N ILE A 239 -17.98 -1.84 10.44
CA ILE A 239 -17.33 -0.56 10.82
C ILE A 239 -18.31 0.42 11.47
N ASP A 240 -19.57 0.44 11.02
CA ASP A 240 -20.60 1.33 11.53
C ASP A 240 -21.33 0.77 12.76
N CYS A 241 -21.42 -0.57 12.91
CA CYS A 241 -22.27 -1.24 13.90
C CYS A 241 -21.55 -2.04 15.00
N ASP A 242 -20.36 -2.65 14.79
CA ASP A 242 -19.55 -3.12 15.92
C ASP A 242 -18.76 -1.94 16.51
N THR A 243 -19.48 -1.19 17.35
CA THR A 243 -18.93 -0.11 18.17
C THR A 243 -18.85 -0.51 19.64
N THR A 244 -18.92 -1.81 19.96
CA THR A 244 -18.95 -2.31 21.36
C THR A 244 -17.56 -2.72 21.82
N ARG A 245 -16.73 -3.25 20.91
CA ARG A 245 -15.33 -3.62 21.19
C ARG A 245 -14.38 -3.17 20.08
N ASP A 246 -14.86 -3.12 18.84
CA ASP A 246 -14.13 -2.52 17.73
C ASP A 246 -14.47 -1.02 17.56
N HIS A 247 -13.62 -0.30 16.82
CA HIS A 247 -13.57 1.17 16.81
C HIS A 247 -13.58 1.75 15.38
N GLY A 248 -14.21 1.02 14.44
CA GLY A 248 -14.35 1.46 13.05
C GLY A 248 -13.00 1.66 12.35
N CYS A 249 -12.77 2.86 11.81
CA CYS A 249 -11.49 3.22 11.18
C CYS A 249 -10.32 3.43 12.17
N HIS A 250 -10.56 3.41 13.48
CA HIS A 250 -9.49 3.46 14.50
C HIS A 250 -8.98 2.07 14.89
N GLY A 251 -9.58 1.02 14.34
CA GLY A 251 -9.13 -0.36 14.42
C GLY A 251 -10.05 -1.31 15.18
N GLY A 252 -9.70 -2.59 15.13
CA GLY A 252 -10.51 -3.67 15.69
C GLY A 252 -9.82 -5.03 15.64
N LEU A 253 -10.56 -6.09 15.93
CA LEU A 253 -10.08 -7.47 16.02
C LEU A 253 -11.10 -8.44 15.41
N MET A 254 -10.65 -9.29 14.48
CA MET A 254 -11.53 -10.18 13.70
C MET A 254 -12.45 -11.07 14.56
N ASP A 255 -11.95 -11.50 15.73
CA ASP A 255 -12.69 -12.29 16.72
C ASP A 255 -13.95 -11.56 17.24
N TYR A 256 -13.86 -10.24 17.44
CA TYR A 256 -14.97 -9.43 17.92
C TYR A 256 -16.02 -9.21 16.83
N ALA A 257 -15.57 -8.99 15.60
CA ALA A 257 -16.43 -8.90 14.44
C ALA A 257 -17.16 -10.22 14.12
N PHE A 258 -16.55 -11.40 14.33
CA PHE A 258 -17.27 -12.69 14.24
C PHE A 258 -18.38 -12.80 15.29
N ASP A 259 -18.07 -12.52 16.55
CA ASP A 259 -19.05 -12.42 17.64
C ASP A 259 -20.20 -11.45 17.31
N PHE A 260 -19.90 -10.30 16.68
CA PHE A 260 -20.91 -9.34 16.25
C PHE A 260 -21.82 -9.93 15.18
N ILE A 261 -21.28 -10.58 14.15
CA ILE A 261 -22.08 -11.23 13.09
C ILE A 261 -23.04 -12.27 13.69
N ILE A 262 -22.59 -13.04 14.69
CA ILE A 262 -23.43 -14.00 15.41
C ILE A 262 -24.56 -13.27 16.16
N GLN A 263 -24.24 -12.22 16.92
CA GLN A 263 -25.20 -11.46 17.73
C GLN A 263 -26.18 -10.61 16.91
N ASN A 264 -25.77 -10.12 15.74
CA ASN A 264 -26.58 -9.36 14.79
C ASN A 264 -27.54 -10.26 13.97
N GLY A 265 -27.42 -11.59 14.09
CA GLY A 265 -28.18 -12.55 13.28
C GLY A 265 -27.70 -12.62 11.82
N GLY A 266 -26.42 -12.35 11.60
CA GLY A 266 -25.75 -12.34 10.29
C GLY A 266 -25.28 -10.96 9.84
N ILE A 267 -24.90 -10.88 8.56
CA ILE A 267 -24.31 -9.71 7.89
C ILE A 267 -24.89 -9.53 6.49
N THR A 268 -24.95 -8.29 6.01
CA THR A 268 -25.57 -7.87 4.75
C THR A 268 -24.59 -7.84 3.56
N THR A 269 -25.08 -7.56 2.35
CA THR A 269 -24.24 -7.49 1.14
C THR A 269 -23.49 -6.17 1.02
N GLU A 270 -22.35 -6.20 0.31
CA GLU A 270 -21.63 -4.99 -0.13
C GLU A 270 -22.51 -4.06 -0.99
N ALA A 271 -23.53 -4.60 -1.68
CA ALA A 271 -24.44 -3.81 -2.52
C ALA A 271 -25.52 -3.07 -1.71
N ASP A 272 -26.04 -3.68 -0.63
CA ASP A 272 -27.04 -3.07 0.26
C ASP A 272 -26.38 -2.10 1.26
N TYR A 273 -25.13 -2.37 1.64
CA TYR A 273 -24.33 -1.51 2.52
C TYR A 273 -22.93 -1.25 1.93
N PRO A 274 -22.84 -0.33 0.93
CA PRO A 274 -21.56 -0.02 0.26
C PRO A 274 -20.52 0.61 1.18
N TYR A 275 -19.26 0.37 0.85
CA TYR A 275 -18.11 0.88 1.59
C TYR A 275 -17.85 2.38 1.34
N THR A 276 -17.63 3.15 2.42
CA THR A 276 -17.48 4.61 2.41
C THR A 276 -16.13 5.11 2.94
N MET A 277 -15.15 4.22 3.18
CA MET A 277 -13.77 4.56 3.60
C MET A 277 -13.70 5.42 4.89
N SER A 278 -14.75 5.38 5.70
CA SER A 278 -14.97 6.23 6.87
C SER A 278 -16.04 5.59 7.76
N GLN A 279 -16.01 5.84 9.06
CA GLN A 279 -17.04 5.35 9.98
C GLN A 279 -18.29 6.26 9.91
N GLY A 280 -19.43 5.65 9.61
CA GLY A 280 -20.74 6.29 9.52
C GLY A 280 -21.58 6.13 10.78
N VAL A 281 -22.87 5.95 10.59
CA VAL A 281 -23.85 5.67 11.65
C VAL A 281 -24.51 4.34 11.30
N CYS A 282 -24.49 3.38 12.22
CA CYS A 282 -25.10 2.06 12.03
C CYS A 282 -26.51 2.15 11.41
N ARG A 283 -26.66 1.58 10.22
CA ARG A 283 -27.95 1.48 9.53
C ARG A 283 -28.47 0.06 9.68
N ASN A 284 -29.75 -0.09 10.03
CA ASN A 284 -30.41 -1.39 10.00
C ASN A 284 -30.45 -1.90 8.56
N ALA A 285 -29.66 -2.93 8.28
CA ALA A 285 -29.62 -3.67 7.04
C ALA A 285 -30.13 -5.09 7.26
N ARG A 286 -30.54 -5.76 6.17
CA ARG A 286 -31.01 -7.15 6.27
C ARG A 286 -29.82 -8.09 6.16
N SER A 287 -29.60 -8.90 7.19
CA SER A 287 -28.67 -10.02 7.18
C SER A 287 -28.98 -11.01 6.06
N VAL A 288 -27.96 -11.43 5.31
CA VAL A 288 -28.05 -12.40 4.21
C VAL A 288 -27.16 -13.64 4.41
N VAL A 289 -26.06 -13.50 5.14
CA VAL A 289 -25.14 -14.60 5.50
C VAL A 289 -25.02 -14.68 7.02
N THR A 290 -25.04 -15.90 7.55
CA THR A 290 -24.82 -16.20 8.97
C THR A 290 -23.61 -17.09 9.18
N ILE A 291 -23.02 -16.99 10.37
CA ILE A 291 -22.04 -17.95 10.91
C ILE A 291 -22.55 -18.42 12.26
N ASP A 292 -22.19 -19.65 12.64
CA ASP A 292 -22.72 -20.33 13.82
C ASP A 292 -21.73 -20.31 15.00
N GLY A 293 -20.52 -19.80 14.74
CA GLY A 293 -19.42 -19.67 15.69
C GLY A 293 -18.16 -19.17 14.99
N TYR A 294 -17.06 -19.12 15.74
CA TYR A 294 -15.70 -18.95 15.22
C TYR A 294 -14.71 -19.69 16.12
N GLU A 295 -13.50 -19.93 15.62
CA GLU A 295 -12.48 -20.70 16.32
C GLU A 295 -11.07 -20.12 16.12
N ASP A 296 -10.28 -20.10 17.19
CA ASP A 296 -8.86 -19.80 17.14
C ASP A 296 -8.05 -21.02 16.69
N VAL A 297 -7.25 -20.86 15.64
CA VAL A 297 -6.14 -21.79 15.38
C VAL A 297 -5.10 -21.63 16.52
N PRO A 298 -4.43 -22.72 16.96
CA PRO A 298 -3.28 -22.64 17.85
C PRO A 298 -2.25 -21.58 17.43
N SER A 299 -2.07 -20.56 18.28
CA SER A 299 -1.06 -19.51 18.08
C SER A 299 0.36 -20.10 18.03
N ASN A 300 1.16 -19.55 17.12
CA ASN A 300 2.55 -19.90 16.86
C ASN A 300 2.74 -21.36 16.36
N ASP A 301 1.76 -21.86 15.60
CA ASP A 301 1.81 -23.18 14.94
C ASP A 301 1.38 -23.07 13.46
N GLU A 302 2.37 -22.92 12.57
CA GLU A 302 2.14 -22.92 11.11
C GLU A 302 1.58 -24.25 10.58
N SER A 303 1.76 -25.37 11.31
CA SER A 303 1.16 -26.66 10.94
C SER A 303 -0.33 -26.70 11.25
N ALA A 304 -0.75 -26.23 12.43
CA ALA A 304 -2.16 -26.05 12.75
C ALA A 304 -2.84 -25.05 11.80
N LEU A 305 -2.14 -23.96 11.45
CA LEU A 305 -2.60 -23.01 10.44
C LEU A 305 -2.74 -23.64 9.05
N GLN A 306 -1.82 -24.52 8.64
CA GLN A 306 -1.93 -25.23 7.36
C GLN A 306 -3.13 -26.19 7.35
N LYS A 307 -3.38 -26.91 8.46
CA LYS A 307 -4.57 -27.76 8.61
C LYS A 307 -5.86 -26.96 8.45
N ALA A 308 -5.97 -25.77 9.03
CA ALA A 308 -7.15 -24.91 8.88
C ALA A 308 -7.26 -24.31 7.46
N ALA A 309 -6.18 -23.74 6.93
CA ALA A 309 -6.14 -23.14 5.59
C ALA A 309 -6.44 -24.13 4.45
N ALA A 310 -6.21 -25.43 4.68
CA ALA A 310 -6.59 -26.50 3.76
C ALA A 310 -8.11 -26.75 3.68
N HIS A 311 -8.88 -26.29 4.68
CA HIS A 311 -10.34 -26.47 4.77
C HIS A 311 -11.15 -25.21 4.45
N GLN A 312 -10.62 -24.00 4.74
CA GLN A 312 -11.26 -22.72 4.41
C GLN A 312 -10.26 -21.55 4.42
N PRO A 313 -10.62 -20.36 3.88
CA PRO A 313 -9.87 -19.12 4.13
C PRO A 313 -9.84 -18.75 5.62
N ILE A 314 -8.70 -18.23 6.09
CA ILE A 314 -8.43 -17.94 7.51
C ILE A 314 -8.11 -16.45 7.69
N SER A 315 -8.76 -15.80 8.64
CA SER A 315 -8.45 -14.43 9.05
C SER A 315 -7.19 -14.43 9.90
N VAL A 316 -6.19 -13.63 9.54
CA VAL A 316 -4.91 -13.56 10.26
C VAL A 316 -4.45 -12.13 10.43
N ALA A 317 -3.56 -11.94 11.39
CA ALA A 317 -2.84 -10.69 11.60
C ALA A 317 -1.41 -10.79 11.10
N ILE A 318 -0.84 -9.67 10.64
CA ILE A 318 0.59 -9.52 10.35
C ILE A 318 1.11 -8.17 10.86
N GLU A 319 2.43 -8.06 11.01
CA GLU A 319 3.15 -6.79 11.01
C GLU A 319 3.38 -6.34 9.56
N ALA A 320 2.85 -5.18 9.18
CA ALA A 320 2.88 -4.64 7.82
C ALA A 320 3.46 -3.22 7.73
N ASP A 321 3.85 -2.60 8.84
CA ASP A 321 4.40 -1.24 8.92
C ASP A 321 5.74 -0.98 8.18
N LYS A 322 6.36 -2.02 7.63
CA LYS A 322 7.69 -1.97 7.02
C LYS A 322 7.65 -1.44 5.60
N ARG A 323 8.61 -0.57 5.26
CA ARG A 323 8.74 0.05 3.92
C ARG A 323 8.85 -0.97 2.77
N ALA A 324 9.45 -2.13 3.03
CA ALA A 324 9.49 -3.25 2.09
C ALA A 324 8.09 -3.84 1.82
N PHE A 325 7.23 -3.92 2.84
CA PHE A 325 5.87 -4.43 2.69
C PHE A 325 4.96 -3.38 2.03
N GLN A 326 5.05 -2.10 2.42
CA GLN A 326 4.39 -0.97 1.75
C GLN A 326 4.64 -1.01 0.22
N LEU A 327 5.88 -1.22 -0.20
CA LEU A 327 6.32 -1.15 -1.60
C LEU A 327 6.40 -2.51 -2.30
N TYR A 328 5.85 -3.58 -1.72
CA TYR A 328 5.85 -4.91 -2.34
C TYR A 328 5.16 -4.93 -3.72
N SER A 329 5.71 -5.73 -4.64
CA SER A 329 5.25 -5.86 -6.02
C SER A 329 5.22 -7.29 -6.55
N GLY A 330 5.92 -8.26 -5.97
CA GLY A 330 5.80 -9.67 -6.33
C GLY A 330 6.96 -10.57 -5.88
N GLY A 331 6.78 -11.88 -6.06
CA GLY A 331 7.66 -12.93 -5.54
C GLY A 331 7.33 -13.34 -4.10
N VAL A 332 8.08 -14.27 -3.53
CA VAL A 332 7.87 -14.70 -2.13
C VAL A 332 8.50 -13.69 -1.20
N PHE A 333 7.67 -12.97 -0.46
CA PHE A 333 8.08 -12.02 0.56
C PHE A 333 8.68 -12.77 1.74
N ASP A 334 9.99 -12.65 1.83
CA ASP A 334 10.89 -13.38 2.72
C ASP A 334 11.96 -12.37 3.16
N ASN A 335 11.69 -11.68 4.26
CA ASN A 335 12.49 -10.54 4.73
C ASN A 335 12.58 -10.54 6.27
N GLU A 336 13.80 -10.63 6.78
CA GLU A 336 14.13 -10.61 8.22
C GLU A 336 13.80 -9.27 8.92
N ASP A 337 13.63 -8.17 8.17
CA ASP A 337 13.14 -6.90 8.72
C ASP A 337 11.66 -6.97 9.18
N CYS A 338 10.90 -8.01 8.83
CA CYS A 338 9.51 -8.18 9.26
C CYS A 338 9.43 -8.79 10.67
N GLY A 339 8.90 -8.03 11.63
CA GLY A 339 8.77 -8.43 13.02
C GLY A 339 7.45 -9.14 13.35
N THR A 340 6.98 -8.92 14.58
CA THR A 340 5.84 -9.60 15.21
C THR A 340 4.93 -8.63 15.98
N ALA A 341 5.10 -7.31 15.80
CA ALA A 341 4.27 -6.25 16.35
C ALA A 341 3.03 -6.00 15.46
N LEU A 342 2.15 -6.99 15.43
CA LEU A 342 0.98 -7.09 14.55
C LEU A 342 0.13 -5.80 14.50
N ASP A 343 -0.13 -5.30 13.29
CA ASP A 343 -0.73 -4.00 13.01
C ASP A 343 -1.81 -4.02 11.90
N HIS A 344 -1.93 -5.13 11.17
CA HIS A 344 -2.77 -5.24 9.99
C HIS A 344 -3.48 -6.60 9.88
N GLY A 345 -4.79 -6.56 9.59
CA GLY A 345 -5.62 -7.75 9.35
C GLY A 345 -5.63 -8.11 7.87
N VAL A 346 -5.37 -9.37 7.54
CA VAL A 346 -5.35 -9.93 6.17
C VAL A 346 -5.99 -11.31 6.13
N LEU A 347 -6.17 -11.88 4.93
CA LEU A 347 -6.86 -13.17 4.76
C LEU A 347 -5.95 -14.18 4.05
N ILE A 348 -5.64 -15.31 4.69
CA ILE A 348 -5.05 -16.46 4.01
C ILE A 348 -6.11 -17.09 3.12
N VAL A 349 -5.88 -17.07 1.81
CA VAL A 349 -6.74 -17.71 0.79
C VAL A 349 -6.12 -18.98 0.22
N GLY A 350 -5.01 -19.45 0.79
CA GLY A 350 -4.32 -20.64 0.34
C GLY A 350 -2.87 -20.72 0.80
N TYR A 351 -2.17 -21.73 0.32
CA TYR A 351 -0.75 -21.92 0.48
C TYR A 351 -0.22 -22.73 -0.71
N GLY A 352 1.10 -22.73 -0.90
CA GLY A 352 1.70 -23.60 -1.90
C GLY A 352 3.21 -23.59 -1.85
N THR A 353 3.80 -24.10 -2.93
CA THR A 353 5.23 -24.20 -3.14
C THR A 353 5.64 -23.50 -4.43
N THR A 354 6.86 -22.97 -4.49
CA THR A 354 7.43 -22.38 -5.70
C THR A 354 7.81 -23.49 -6.67
N SER A 355 7.72 -23.22 -7.97
CA SER A 355 8.24 -24.16 -8.97
C SER A 355 9.76 -24.34 -8.79
N PRO A 356 10.37 -25.49 -9.13
CA PRO A 356 11.83 -25.65 -9.08
C PRO A 356 12.59 -24.60 -9.89
N SER A 357 11.95 -24.04 -10.93
CA SER A 357 12.43 -22.90 -11.73
C SER A 357 12.39 -21.54 -11.01
N GLU A 358 11.44 -21.31 -10.10
CA GLU A 358 11.41 -20.14 -9.23
C GLU A 358 12.36 -20.32 -8.03
N SER A 359 12.32 -21.49 -7.39
CA SER A 359 13.10 -21.84 -6.19
C SER A 359 14.63 -21.76 -6.38
N ALA A 360 15.11 -21.72 -7.62
CA ALA A 360 16.50 -22.00 -7.99
C ALA A 360 17.58 -21.08 -7.37
N ASN A 361 17.23 -19.93 -6.77
CA ASN A 361 18.11 -19.06 -5.94
C ASN A 361 17.31 -17.94 -5.22
N LYS A 362 16.13 -18.23 -4.64
CA LYS A 362 15.09 -17.21 -4.33
C LYS A 362 14.35 -17.36 -2.98
N GLY A 363 15.05 -17.60 -1.88
CA GLY A 363 14.44 -17.65 -0.53
C GLY A 363 13.55 -18.88 -0.32
N SER A 364 12.57 -18.78 0.59
CA SER A 364 11.70 -19.91 0.94
C SER A 364 10.93 -20.46 -0.27
N ALA A 365 10.96 -21.79 -0.38
CA ALA A 365 10.23 -22.53 -1.40
C ALA A 365 8.75 -22.75 -1.05
N GLU A 366 8.31 -22.41 0.17
CA GLU A 366 6.94 -22.55 0.65
C GLU A 366 6.34 -21.19 1.00
N TYR A 367 5.07 -20.96 0.67
CA TYR A 367 4.40 -19.69 0.92
C TYR A 367 2.91 -19.84 1.30
N TRP A 368 2.42 -18.86 2.06
CA TRP A 368 1.01 -18.52 2.20
C TRP A 368 0.56 -17.65 1.02
N ILE A 369 -0.66 -17.85 0.52
CA ILE A 369 -1.30 -16.94 -0.44
C ILE A 369 -2.23 -16.04 0.35
N VAL A 370 -1.91 -14.75 0.45
CA VAL A 370 -2.62 -13.81 1.32
C VAL A 370 -3.30 -12.72 0.50
N LYS A 371 -4.60 -12.54 0.69
CA LYS A 371 -5.40 -11.43 0.13
C LYS A 371 -5.22 -10.21 1.02
N ASN A 372 -4.82 -9.10 0.43
CA ASN A 372 -4.71 -7.80 1.10
C ASN A 372 -5.89 -6.88 0.70
N SER A 373 -6.06 -5.77 1.42
CA SER A 373 -7.17 -4.83 1.33
C SER A 373 -6.76 -3.45 0.79
N TRP A 374 -5.67 -3.35 0.02
CA TRP A 374 -5.16 -2.09 -0.56
C TRP A 374 -5.41 -1.95 -2.09
N GLY A 375 -6.35 -2.74 -2.63
CA GLY A 375 -6.68 -2.77 -4.05
C GLY A 375 -5.71 -3.59 -4.91
N SER A 376 -6.14 -3.93 -6.12
CA SER A 376 -5.39 -4.81 -7.04
C SER A 376 -4.12 -4.21 -7.65
N LEU A 377 -3.82 -2.94 -7.38
CA LEU A 377 -2.63 -2.23 -7.86
C LEU A 377 -1.46 -2.24 -6.85
N TRP A 378 -1.56 -3.06 -5.80
CA TRP A 378 -0.50 -3.38 -4.85
C TRP A 378 -0.15 -4.88 -4.92
N GLY A 379 1.12 -5.26 -4.77
CA GLY A 379 1.54 -6.66 -4.80
C GLY A 379 1.17 -7.43 -6.08
N GLU A 380 0.92 -8.72 -5.93
CA GLU A 380 0.52 -9.63 -7.02
C GLU A 380 -1.02 -9.55 -7.20
N GLU A 381 -1.50 -8.57 -7.96
CA GLU A 381 -2.93 -8.28 -8.19
C GLU A 381 -3.74 -8.02 -6.89
N GLY A 382 -3.11 -7.50 -5.84
CA GLY A 382 -3.69 -7.31 -4.51
C GLY A 382 -3.40 -8.43 -3.51
N TYR A 383 -2.62 -9.44 -3.91
CA TYR A 383 -2.16 -10.53 -3.06
C TYR A 383 -0.67 -10.39 -2.71
N VAL A 384 -0.24 -11.08 -1.65
CA VAL A 384 1.17 -11.33 -1.33
C VAL A 384 1.39 -12.81 -1.09
N ARG A 385 2.50 -13.34 -1.61
CA ARG A 385 3.05 -14.63 -1.21
C ARG A 385 3.99 -14.42 -0.03
N LEU A 386 3.54 -14.68 1.20
CA LEU A 386 4.39 -14.60 2.40
C LEU A 386 5.12 -15.94 2.61
N ALA A 387 6.41 -15.91 2.93
CA ALA A 387 7.18 -17.11 3.24
C ALA A 387 6.54 -17.93 4.38
N ARG A 388 6.54 -19.25 4.24
CA ARG A 388 6.02 -20.22 5.21
C ARG A 388 7.14 -21.17 5.65
N ASN A 389 7.00 -21.77 6.84
CA ASN A 389 7.93 -22.74 7.43
C ASN A 389 9.36 -22.19 7.60
N THR A 390 9.49 -20.89 7.90
CA THR A 390 10.79 -20.19 7.98
C THR A 390 11.63 -20.55 9.21
N GLY A 391 11.06 -21.31 10.15
CA GLY A 391 11.71 -21.74 11.40
C GLY A 391 11.36 -20.87 12.62
N SER A 392 10.81 -19.68 12.41
CA SER A 392 10.18 -18.87 13.47
C SER A 392 8.77 -19.41 13.73
N PRO A 393 8.40 -19.80 14.97
CA PRO A 393 7.09 -20.37 15.25
C PRO A 393 5.95 -19.34 15.08
N GLU A 394 6.23 -18.04 15.22
CA GLU A 394 5.31 -16.95 14.90
C GLU A 394 4.98 -16.84 13.39
N GLY A 395 5.76 -17.49 12.52
CA GLY A 395 5.68 -17.35 11.06
C GLY A 395 6.23 -16.01 10.54
N MET A 396 6.35 -15.88 9.22
CA MET A 396 6.79 -14.63 8.58
C MET A 396 5.83 -13.48 8.91
N CYS A 397 6.37 -12.32 9.31
CA CYS A 397 5.60 -11.15 9.77
C CYS A 397 4.61 -11.43 10.93
N GLY A 398 4.80 -12.52 11.69
CA GLY A 398 3.91 -12.92 12.79
C GLY A 398 2.58 -13.58 12.38
N ILE A 399 2.47 -14.06 11.14
CA ILE A 399 1.21 -14.57 10.55
C ILE A 399 0.53 -15.71 11.35
N ALA A 400 1.29 -16.51 12.11
CA ALA A 400 0.76 -17.61 12.92
C ALA A 400 0.36 -17.20 14.36
N MET A 401 0.53 -15.93 14.76
CA MET A 401 0.28 -15.48 16.14
C MET A 401 -1.21 -15.29 16.46
N MET A 402 -1.98 -14.66 15.57
CA MET A 402 -3.43 -14.42 15.75
C MET A 402 -4.30 -14.90 14.57
N PRO A 403 -4.22 -16.20 14.18
CA PRO A 403 -5.13 -16.81 13.21
C PRO A 403 -6.46 -17.26 13.84
N SER A 404 -7.58 -16.86 13.24
CA SER A 404 -8.93 -17.31 13.59
C SER A 404 -9.84 -17.43 12.36
N TYR A 405 -10.94 -18.17 12.49
CA TYR A 405 -11.83 -18.46 11.36
C TYR A 405 -13.29 -18.67 11.80
N PRO A 406 -14.27 -18.23 10.97
CA PRO A 406 -15.68 -18.45 11.24
C PRO A 406 -16.07 -19.91 10.95
N THR A 407 -16.98 -20.46 11.76
CA THR A 407 -17.56 -21.79 11.53
C THR A 407 -18.99 -21.66 11.02
N LYS A 408 -19.33 -22.42 9.97
CA LYS A 408 -20.69 -22.50 9.44
C LYS A 408 -21.10 -23.97 9.33
N ASP A 409 -22.13 -24.30 10.08
CA ASP A 409 -22.69 -25.64 10.21
C ASP A 409 -24.21 -25.63 9.84
N GLU A 410 -24.89 -24.47 9.80
CA GLU A 410 -26.29 -24.25 9.39
C GLU A 410 -26.45 -23.36 8.12
N PRO A 411 -27.57 -23.45 7.36
CA PRO A 411 -27.82 -22.63 6.17
C PRO A 411 -28.13 -21.16 6.51
N ASN A 412 -28.05 -20.30 5.49
CA ASN A 412 -28.38 -18.87 5.64
C ASN A 412 -29.88 -18.63 5.88
N PRO A 413 -30.26 -17.47 6.45
CA PRO A 413 -31.65 -17.05 6.55
C PRO A 413 -32.33 -17.11 5.18
N PRO A 414 -33.56 -17.64 5.08
CA PRO A 414 -34.24 -17.78 3.80
C PRO A 414 -34.43 -16.41 3.12
N PRO A 415 -34.50 -16.36 1.77
CA PRO A 415 -34.84 -15.15 1.05
C PRO A 415 -36.19 -14.55 1.47
N GLY A 416 -36.16 -13.67 2.47
CA GLY A 416 -37.28 -12.82 2.84
C GLY A 416 -37.72 -11.95 1.66
N PRO A 417 -38.91 -11.32 1.74
CA PRO A 417 -39.46 -10.55 0.63
C PRO A 417 -38.45 -9.52 0.11
N PRO A 418 -38.45 -9.24 -1.21
CA PRO A 418 -37.55 -8.25 -1.77
C PRO A 418 -37.73 -6.93 -1.02
N LEU A 419 -36.62 -6.30 -0.65
CA LEU A 419 -36.65 -4.97 -0.06
C LEU A 419 -37.44 -4.03 -1.00
N PRO A 420 -38.25 -3.10 -0.46
CA PRO A 420 -38.87 -2.09 -1.32
C PRO A 420 -37.76 -1.40 -2.12
N PRO A 421 -37.98 -1.10 -3.42
CA PRO A 421 -36.96 -0.44 -4.22
C PRO A 421 -36.49 0.82 -3.50
N PRO A 422 -35.17 1.11 -3.49
CA PRO A 422 -34.61 2.19 -2.68
C PRO A 422 -35.39 3.47 -2.97
N SER A 423 -35.86 4.11 -1.90
CA SER A 423 -36.72 5.30 -1.98
C SER A 423 -36.19 6.26 -3.04
N PRO A 424 -37.02 6.70 -4.01
CA PRO A 424 -36.59 7.67 -5.00
C PRO A 424 -35.89 8.84 -4.29
N PRO A 425 -34.75 9.34 -4.81
CA PRO A 425 -34.01 10.41 -4.15
C PRO A 425 -34.97 11.54 -3.80
N GLY A 426 -35.03 11.88 -2.50
CA GLY A 426 -36.05 12.74 -1.93
C GLY A 426 -36.21 14.04 -2.72
N PRO A 427 -37.44 14.57 -2.86
CA PRO A 427 -37.79 15.51 -3.92
C PRO A 427 -36.83 16.69 -4.00
N GLY A 428 -35.97 16.65 -5.01
CA GLY A 428 -35.18 17.80 -5.43
C GLY A 428 -36.10 18.95 -5.88
N PRO A 429 -35.55 20.17 -6.03
CA PRO A 429 -36.33 21.31 -6.51
C PRO A 429 -37.05 20.96 -7.82
N SER A 430 -38.31 21.38 -7.94
CA SER A 430 -39.27 20.88 -8.91
C SER A 430 -38.73 20.81 -10.35
N PRO A 431 -39.07 19.75 -11.11
CA PRO A 431 -38.60 19.63 -12.49
C PRO A 431 -39.09 20.80 -13.33
N GLY A 432 -38.15 21.48 -13.98
CA GLY A 432 -38.44 22.40 -15.07
C GLY A 432 -39.02 21.67 -16.30
N PRO A 433 -39.40 22.41 -17.36
CA PRO A 433 -39.82 21.79 -18.62
C PRO A 433 -38.73 20.85 -19.16
N PRO A 434 -39.10 19.76 -19.86
CA PRO A 434 -38.17 18.69 -20.23
C PRO A 434 -37.02 19.24 -21.08
N THR A 435 -35.83 19.22 -20.50
CA THR A 435 -34.58 19.56 -21.18
C THR A 435 -34.38 18.61 -22.36
N PRO A 436 -33.95 19.10 -23.55
CA PRO A 436 -33.49 18.23 -24.62
C PRO A 436 -32.40 17.25 -24.13
N PRO A 437 -32.24 16.07 -24.75
CA PRO A 437 -31.20 15.14 -24.37
C PRO A 437 -29.84 15.85 -24.36
N GLY A 438 -29.17 15.83 -23.20
CA GLY A 438 -27.89 16.50 -23.01
C GLY A 438 -26.85 16.03 -24.03
N PRO A 439 -25.90 16.89 -24.44
CA PRO A 439 -24.90 16.52 -25.43
C PRO A 439 -24.11 15.28 -24.97
N GLY A 440 -23.83 14.38 -25.91
CA GLY A 440 -23.07 13.16 -25.64
C GLY A 440 -21.61 13.42 -25.25
N PRO A 441 -20.85 12.37 -24.86
CA PRO A 441 -19.43 12.48 -24.60
C PRO A 441 -18.68 13.00 -25.82
N VAL A 442 -17.80 13.99 -25.60
CA VAL A 442 -17.03 14.66 -26.65
C VAL A 442 -15.95 13.70 -27.14
N GLN A 443 -16.08 13.21 -28.37
CA GLN A 443 -15.13 12.29 -28.98
C GLN A 443 -13.86 13.02 -29.41
N CYS A 444 -12.72 12.53 -28.95
CA CYS A 444 -11.39 12.91 -29.42
C CYS A 444 -10.93 11.93 -30.51
N ALA A 445 -9.81 12.21 -31.19
CA ALA A 445 -9.23 11.22 -32.10
C ALA A 445 -8.65 10.01 -31.33
N ASN A 446 -8.34 8.93 -32.06
CA ASN A 446 -7.76 7.69 -31.52
C ASN A 446 -8.60 7.00 -30.42
N GLY A 447 -9.93 7.03 -30.54
CA GLY A 447 -10.84 6.31 -29.64
C GLY A 447 -10.81 6.78 -28.18
N GLN A 448 -10.41 8.04 -27.96
CA GLN A 448 -10.43 8.69 -26.65
C GLN A 448 -11.65 9.60 -26.56
N GLN A 449 -12.30 9.68 -25.39
CA GLN A 449 -13.48 10.50 -25.19
C GLN A 449 -13.47 11.26 -23.86
N CYS A 450 -14.11 12.41 -23.88
CA CYS A 450 -14.28 13.32 -22.76
C CYS A 450 -15.75 13.42 -22.32
N ALA A 451 -15.97 13.98 -21.13
CA ALA A 451 -17.31 14.27 -20.65
C ALA A 451 -18.04 15.28 -21.58
N PRO A 452 -19.38 15.34 -21.55
CA PRO A 452 -20.14 16.43 -22.14
C PRO A 452 -19.59 17.80 -21.73
N HIS A 453 -19.72 18.80 -22.61
CA HIS A 453 -19.22 20.17 -22.41
C HIS A 453 -17.70 20.31 -22.17
N SER A 454 -16.90 19.26 -22.34
CA SER A 454 -15.42 19.34 -22.29
C SER A 454 -14.82 19.73 -23.66
N THR A 455 -13.51 20.03 -23.69
CA THR A 455 -12.75 20.16 -24.95
C THR A 455 -11.58 19.18 -25.01
N CYS A 456 -11.45 18.43 -26.11
CA CYS A 456 -10.32 17.55 -26.38
C CYS A 456 -9.06 18.35 -26.72
N CYS A 457 -8.16 18.54 -25.75
CA CYS A 457 -6.87 19.17 -25.94
C CYS A 457 -5.76 18.12 -26.10
N CYS A 458 -4.72 18.40 -26.89
CA CYS A 458 -3.61 17.47 -27.04
C CYS A 458 -2.63 17.56 -25.84
N LEU A 459 -2.35 16.42 -25.21
CA LEU A 459 -1.31 16.26 -24.18
C LEU A 459 0.03 15.84 -24.79
N VAL A 460 -0.01 14.92 -25.76
CA VAL A 460 1.20 14.36 -26.39
C VAL A 460 1.07 14.46 -27.92
N ASN A 461 1.84 15.37 -28.52
CA ASN A 461 1.95 15.55 -29.97
C ASN A 461 3.32 15.05 -30.45
N PHE A 462 3.34 14.24 -31.51
CA PHE A 462 4.56 13.86 -32.20
C PHE A 462 4.34 13.99 -33.72
N SER A 463 5.22 14.74 -34.38
CA SER A 463 5.17 15.02 -35.83
C SER A 463 3.80 15.56 -36.32
N GLY A 464 3.15 16.41 -35.52
CA GLY A 464 1.84 17.00 -35.83
C GLY A 464 0.64 16.09 -35.52
N THR A 465 0.88 14.84 -35.13
CA THR A 465 -0.18 13.88 -34.75
C THR A 465 -0.31 13.83 -33.23
N CYS A 466 -1.53 13.94 -32.72
CA CYS A 466 -1.79 13.79 -31.29
C CYS A 466 -2.02 12.31 -30.92
N PHE A 467 -1.30 11.82 -29.91
CA PHE A 467 -1.40 10.44 -29.43
C PHE A 467 -2.27 10.32 -28.17
N VAL A 468 -2.19 11.30 -27.26
CA VAL A 468 -2.94 11.33 -26.00
C VAL A 468 -3.69 12.66 -25.89
N TYR A 469 -5.00 12.57 -25.65
CA TYR A 469 -5.89 13.70 -25.42
C TYR A 469 -6.18 13.87 -23.93
N GLY A 470 -6.43 15.13 -23.56
CA GLY A 470 -6.87 15.54 -22.24
C GLY A 470 -8.12 16.38 -22.34
N CYS A 471 -9.05 16.12 -21.44
CA CYS A 471 -10.32 16.81 -21.31
C CYS A 471 -10.12 18.12 -20.55
N CYS A 472 -10.15 19.23 -21.27
CA CYS A 472 -10.34 20.53 -20.64
C CYS A 472 -11.76 20.62 -20.07
N PRO A 473 -11.95 21.09 -18.81
CA PRO A 473 -13.27 21.24 -18.20
C PRO A 473 -14.15 22.35 -18.83
N TYR A 474 -13.59 23.17 -19.73
CA TYR A 474 -14.33 24.20 -20.46
C TYR A 474 -14.74 23.73 -21.86
N PRO A 475 -15.93 24.09 -22.35
CA PRO A 475 -16.32 23.89 -23.74
C PRO A 475 -15.62 24.90 -24.66
N GLN A 476 -15.27 24.49 -25.87
CA GLN A 476 -14.59 25.30 -26.90
C GLN A 476 -13.33 26.01 -26.37
N ALA A 477 -12.56 25.31 -25.54
CA ALA A 477 -11.41 25.85 -24.84
C ALA A 477 -10.20 26.10 -25.76
N THR A 478 -9.43 27.13 -25.44
CA THR A 478 -8.06 27.27 -25.94
C THR A 478 -7.15 26.34 -25.17
N CYS A 479 -6.48 25.42 -25.86
CA CYS A 479 -5.47 24.54 -25.27
C CYS A 479 -4.15 25.31 -25.15
N CYS A 480 -3.55 25.38 -23.96
CA CYS A 480 -2.28 26.06 -23.75
C CYS A 480 -1.09 25.20 -24.23
N ASP A 481 -0.03 25.88 -24.66
CA ASP A 481 1.19 25.29 -25.25
C ASP A 481 2.07 24.52 -24.25
N ASP A 482 1.77 24.62 -22.95
CA ASP A 482 2.42 23.80 -21.91
C ASP A 482 1.91 22.35 -21.87
N HIS A 483 0.99 22.00 -22.78
CA HIS A 483 0.28 20.73 -22.89
C HIS A 483 -0.57 20.30 -21.67
N ILE A 484 -0.38 20.88 -20.49
CA ILE A 484 -1.12 20.56 -19.25
C ILE A 484 -2.42 21.38 -19.14
N HIS A 485 -2.41 22.65 -19.52
CA HIS A 485 -3.45 23.61 -19.18
C HIS A 485 -4.32 24.08 -20.35
N CYS A 486 -5.49 24.63 -20.04
CA CYS A 486 -6.42 25.22 -20.99
C CYS A 486 -7.18 26.42 -20.42
N CYS A 487 -7.72 27.26 -21.31
CA CYS A 487 -8.50 28.44 -20.98
C CYS A 487 -9.87 28.44 -21.69
N PRO A 488 -10.93 29.00 -21.07
CA PRO A 488 -12.24 29.12 -21.71
C PRO A 488 -12.19 30.16 -22.85
N THR A 489 -13.05 30.02 -23.87
CA THR A 489 -13.03 30.83 -25.09
C THR A 489 -13.12 32.35 -24.86
N ALA A 490 -13.75 32.78 -23.76
CA ALA A 490 -13.85 34.18 -23.36
C ALA A 490 -12.55 34.78 -22.78
N HIS A 491 -11.62 33.94 -22.34
CA HIS A 491 -10.34 34.33 -21.76
C HIS A 491 -9.18 33.53 -22.39
N PRO A 492 -9.01 33.54 -23.73
CA PRO A 492 -8.21 32.54 -24.44
C PRO A 492 -6.69 32.67 -24.22
N ILE A 493 -6.21 33.74 -23.59
CA ILE A 493 -4.79 33.99 -23.37
C ILE A 493 -4.33 33.27 -22.10
N CYS A 494 -3.55 32.20 -22.26
CA CYS A 494 -2.95 31.45 -21.16
C CYS A 494 -1.77 32.20 -20.52
N ASP A 495 -1.88 32.57 -19.25
CA ASP A 495 -0.76 32.94 -18.38
C ASP A 495 -0.49 31.78 -17.40
N THR A 496 0.22 30.78 -17.91
CA THR A 496 0.55 29.53 -17.18
C THR A 496 1.47 29.79 -15.99
N LYS A 497 2.23 30.89 -15.98
CA LYS A 497 3.08 31.31 -14.86
C LYS A 497 2.31 31.96 -13.72
N ALA A 498 1.20 32.65 -14.04
CA ALA A 498 0.30 33.25 -13.05
C ALA A 498 -0.91 32.37 -12.70
N GLY A 499 -1.03 31.17 -13.29
CA GLY A 499 -2.16 30.26 -13.10
C GLY A 499 -3.50 30.81 -13.63
N LYS A 500 -3.47 31.66 -14.66
CA LYS A 500 -4.62 32.50 -15.04
C LYS A 500 -4.86 32.57 -16.54
N CYS A 501 -6.13 32.75 -16.89
CA CYS A 501 -6.62 33.02 -18.23
C CYS A 501 -7.03 34.49 -18.35
N LYS A 502 -6.65 35.16 -19.44
CA LYS A 502 -6.89 36.60 -19.68
C LYS A 502 -7.77 36.82 -20.92
N ALA A 503 -8.67 37.80 -20.84
CA ALA A 503 -9.47 38.25 -21.98
C ALA A 503 -8.61 38.99 -23.01
N SER A 504 -8.96 38.90 -24.29
CA SER A 504 -8.20 39.52 -25.39
C SER A 504 -8.41 41.02 -25.56
N SER A 505 -9.31 41.64 -24.79
CA SER A 505 -9.81 43.00 -25.04
C SER A 505 -10.14 43.83 -23.79
N ALA A 506 -9.42 43.62 -22.69
CA ALA A 506 -9.41 44.53 -21.54
C ALA A 506 -8.04 44.48 -20.82
N PRO A 507 -7.34 45.61 -20.60
CA PRO A 507 -6.11 45.65 -19.81
C PRO A 507 -6.34 45.36 -18.31
N ASP A 508 -7.51 45.75 -17.80
CA ASP A 508 -7.91 45.63 -16.40
C ASP A 508 -9.23 44.87 -16.24
N ALA A 509 -9.36 44.17 -15.11
CA ALA A 509 -10.59 43.57 -14.59
C ALA A 509 -11.33 42.52 -15.47
N LEU A 510 -10.67 41.38 -15.72
CA LEU A 510 -11.16 40.04 -15.31
C LEU A 510 -10.15 38.94 -15.69
N THR A 511 -9.72 38.16 -14.70
CA THR A 511 -8.90 36.95 -14.90
C THR A 511 -9.60 35.76 -14.27
N VAL A 512 -9.84 34.70 -15.02
CA VAL A 512 -10.34 33.43 -14.48
C VAL A 512 -9.17 32.48 -14.19
N PRO A 513 -9.29 31.53 -13.24
CA PRO A 513 -8.28 30.48 -13.04
C PRO A 513 -8.03 29.69 -14.33
N ILE A 514 -6.81 29.17 -14.47
CA ILE A 514 -6.48 28.27 -15.58
C ILE A 514 -7.03 26.86 -15.33
N GLY A 515 -7.55 26.21 -16.37
CA GLY A 515 -8.07 24.85 -16.27
C GLY A 515 -6.99 23.81 -16.46
N VAL A 516 -6.92 22.82 -15.58
CA VAL A 516 -6.08 21.61 -15.76
C VAL A 516 -6.85 20.61 -16.63
N LYS A 517 -6.17 19.97 -17.59
CA LYS A 517 -6.76 18.88 -18.39
C LYS A 517 -6.73 17.57 -17.60
N SER A 518 -7.85 16.86 -17.51
CA SER A 518 -7.87 15.46 -17.03
C SER A 518 -7.60 14.49 -18.19
N PRO A 519 -7.05 13.28 -17.98
CA PRO A 519 -6.84 12.32 -19.06
C PRO A 519 -8.14 11.90 -19.77
N ALA A 520 -8.14 11.85 -21.10
CA ALA A 520 -9.29 11.36 -21.86
C ALA A 520 -9.44 9.83 -21.73
N LYS A 521 -10.67 9.35 -21.54
CA LYS A 521 -10.94 7.92 -21.35
C LYS A 521 -10.93 7.21 -22.70
N ARG A 522 -10.17 6.11 -22.84
CA ARG A 522 -10.28 5.23 -24.02
C ARG A 522 -11.65 4.54 -24.04
N SER A 523 -12.34 4.56 -25.18
CA SER A 523 -13.49 3.69 -25.42
C SER A 523 -12.99 2.28 -25.73
N PHE A 524 -13.07 1.37 -24.75
CA PHE A 524 -12.69 -0.03 -24.94
C PHE A 524 -13.69 -0.75 -25.88
N SER A 525 -13.43 -0.69 -27.18
CA SER A 525 -13.95 -1.71 -28.11
C SER A 525 -13.29 -3.05 -27.79
N ARG A 526 -14.01 -4.15 -28.03
CA ARG A 526 -13.70 -5.48 -27.49
C ARG A 526 -12.58 -6.24 -28.26
N SER A 527 -11.70 -5.51 -28.95
CA SER A 527 -10.76 -6.06 -29.93
C SER A 527 -9.56 -5.14 -30.20
N ASP A 528 -8.55 -5.15 -29.32
CA ASP A 528 -7.19 -4.68 -29.68
C ASP A 528 -6.12 -5.29 -28.73
N PRO A 529 -4.99 -5.84 -29.21
CA PRO A 529 -4.04 -6.57 -28.37
C PRO A 529 -2.78 -5.76 -28.00
N MET A 530 -2.72 -5.24 -26.76
CA MET A 530 -1.47 -4.75 -26.15
C MET A 530 -1.31 -5.24 -24.71
N LEU A 531 -0.92 -6.52 -24.57
CA LEU A 531 -0.59 -7.16 -23.30
C LEU A 531 0.81 -7.79 -23.39
N LEU A 532 1.82 -6.96 -23.71
CA LEU A 532 3.16 -7.43 -24.09
C LEU A 532 4.30 -6.40 -23.84
N THR A 533 4.11 -5.48 -22.89
CA THR A 533 5.08 -4.38 -22.60
C THR A 533 5.48 -4.23 -21.13
N GLU A 534 5.07 -5.14 -20.24
CA GLU A 534 5.38 -5.05 -18.79
C GLU A 534 6.89 -5.17 -18.49
N LYS A 535 7.66 -5.86 -19.34
CA LYS A 535 9.06 -6.15 -19.07
C LYS A 535 10.03 -4.98 -19.36
N LYS A 536 9.58 -3.90 -20.00
CA LYS A 536 10.49 -2.90 -20.61
C LYS A 536 10.52 -1.51 -19.96
N LEU A 537 9.88 -1.35 -18.80
CA LEU A 537 9.87 -0.11 -18.01
C LEU A 537 10.43 -0.31 -16.57
N ASN A 538 10.85 -1.53 -16.23
CA ASN A 538 11.49 -1.86 -14.94
C ASN A 538 13.02 -1.98 -15.06
N GLU A 539 13.60 -1.69 -16.23
CA GLU A 539 15.04 -1.79 -16.53
C GLU A 539 15.70 -0.40 -16.79
N ASP A 540 14.92 0.70 -16.80
CA ASP A 540 15.32 2.11 -17.10
C ASP A 540 14.83 3.14 -16.04
#